data_AF-A0A6P0SWF3-F1
#
_entry.id   AF-A0A6P0SWF3-F1
#
_cell.length_a   1.000
_cell.length_b   1.000
_cell.length_c   1.000
_cell.angle_alpha   90.00
_cell.angle_beta   90.00
_cell.angle_gamma   90.00
#
_symmetry.space_group_name_H-M   'P 1'
#
loop_
_entity.id
_entity.type
_entity.pdbx_description
1 polymer ?
#
loop_
_entity_poly.entity_id
_entity_poly.type
_entity_poly.pdbx_seq_one_letter_code
_entity_poly.pdbx_strand_id
1 'polypeptide(L)'
;ESQAAGFIPVLLVLDPTPSNRLTELSEKYLACGGAFYHGEEAWRHMEQEAGEVVSVFIERYIKPAIQGIEEIEIEYPKSINLRWSDQVIEISDDSSSYVINRL
;
A
#
# COMPACT_ATOMS: atom_id res chain seq x y z
N GLU A 1 -9.32 -13.78 19.48
CA GLU A 1 -9.61 -15.20 19.17
C GLU A 1 -8.38 -16.08 19.32
N SER A 2 -7.21 -15.73 18.76
CA SER A 2 -5.97 -16.51 18.90
C SER A 2 -5.55 -16.78 20.35
N GLN A 3 -5.60 -15.76 21.21
CA GLN A 3 -5.31 -15.91 22.65
C GLN A 3 -6.30 -16.85 23.36
N ALA A 4 -7.58 -16.81 22.98
CA ALA A 4 -8.61 -17.68 23.54
C ALA A 4 -8.41 -19.15 23.11
N ALA A 5 -7.71 -19.37 21.99
CA ALA A 5 -7.31 -20.68 21.50
C ALA A 5 -5.91 -21.12 21.97
N GLY A 6 -5.23 -20.33 22.83
CA GLY A 6 -3.91 -20.65 23.36
C GLY A 6 -2.74 -20.35 22.42
N PHE A 7 -2.98 -19.63 21.32
CA PHE A 7 -1.94 -19.21 20.38
C PHE A 7 -1.46 -17.78 20.66
N ILE A 8 -0.18 -17.52 20.42
CA ILE A 8 0.42 -16.19 20.49
C ILE A 8 0.17 -15.48 19.15
N PRO A 9 -0.64 -14.39 19.11
CA PRO A 9 -0.89 -13.68 17.87
C PRO A 9 0.36 -12.89 17.45
N VAL A 10 0.76 -13.02 16.18
CA VAL A 10 1.88 -12.25 15.59
C VAL A 10 1.36 -11.41 14.43
N LEU A 11 1.61 -10.10 14.49
CA LEU A 11 1.31 -9.18 13.40
C LEU A 11 2.60 -8.87 12.63
N LEU A 12 2.62 -9.21 11.35
CA LEU A 12 3.70 -8.92 10.41
C LEU A 12 3.21 -7.90 9.38
N VAL A 13 3.92 -6.77 9.27
CA VAL A 13 3.61 -5.72 8.30
C VAL A 13 4.85 -5.45 7.46
N LEU A 14 4.78 -5.77 6.17
CA LEU A 14 5.93 -5.79 5.25
C LEU A 14 6.24 -4.42 4.64
N ASP A 15 5.21 -3.61 4.43
CA ASP A 15 5.30 -2.22 4.01
C ASP A 15 5.81 -1.37 5.19
N PRO A 16 6.88 -0.56 5.03
CA PRO A 16 7.45 0.28 6.09
C PRO A 16 6.65 1.56 6.38
N THR A 17 5.60 1.86 5.62
CA THR A 17 4.86 3.12 5.69
C THR A 17 4.10 3.24 7.02
N PRO A 18 4.41 4.25 7.85
CA PRO A 18 3.71 4.44 9.11
C PRO A 18 2.25 4.87 8.89
N SER A 19 1.34 4.36 9.71
CA SER A 19 -0.05 4.85 9.73
C SER A 19 -0.64 4.81 11.14
N ASN A 20 -1.52 5.76 11.46
CA ASN A 20 -2.20 5.80 12.76
C ASN A 20 -2.99 4.51 13.03
N ARG A 21 -3.58 3.92 11.99
CA ARG A 21 -4.31 2.66 12.08
C ARG A 21 -3.38 1.49 12.38
N LEU A 22 -2.16 1.49 11.85
CA LEU A 22 -1.14 0.50 12.17
C LEU A 22 -0.74 0.59 13.65
N THR A 23 -0.56 1.81 14.17
CA THR A 23 -0.28 2.03 15.59
C THR A 23 -1.37 1.38 16.47
N GLU A 24 -2.63 1.75 16.25
CA GLU A 24 -3.77 1.20 17.01
C GLU A 24 -3.90 -0.33 16.90
N LEU A 25 -3.59 -0.90 15.73
CA LEU A 25 -3.66 -2.34 15.51
C LEU A 25 -2.52 -3.07 16.22
N SER A 26 -1.30 -2.55 16.15
CA SER A 26 -0.13 -3.15 16.79
C SER A 26 -0.28 -3.20 18.31
N GLU A 27 -0.82 -2.13 18.92
CA GLU A 27 -1.11 -2.07 20.35
C GLU A 27 -2.07 -3.17 20.79
N LYS A 28 -3.08 -3.50 19.97
CA LYS A 28 -4.03 -4.59 20.28
C LYS A 28 -3.37 -5.97 20.28
N TYR A 29 -2.44 -6.21 19.36
CA TYR A 29 -1.69 -7.47 19.33
C TYR A 29 -0.78 -7.60 20.56
N LEU A 30 -0.08 -6.52 20.90
CA LEU A 30 0.79 -6.47 22.07
C LEU A 30 0.01 -6.59 23.39
N ALA A 31 -1.16 -5.95 23.51
CA ALA A 31 -2.01 -6.01 24.70
C ALA A 31 -2.54 -7.44 24.99
N CYS A 32 -2.65 -8.29 23.97
CA CYS A 32 -3.01 -9.70 24.11
C CYS A 32 -1.80 -10.62 24.35
N GLY A 33 -0.61 -10.08 24.61
CA GLY A 33 0.63 -10.84 24.80
C GLY A 33 1.23 -11.37 23.50
N GLY A 34 0.83 -10.81 22.36
CA GLY A 34 1.35 -11.12 21.03
C GLY A 34 2.63 -10.39 20.69
N ALA A 35 3.03 -10.50 19.42
CA ALA A 35 4.20 -9.81 18.86
C ALA A 35 3.83 -8.97 17.64
N PHE A 36 4.65 -7.96 17.36
CA PHE A 36 4.52 -7.08 16.21
C PHE A 36 5.89 -6.83 15.59
N TYR A 37 5.98 -6.98 14.27
CA TYR A 37 7.16 -6.64 13.48
C TYR A 37 6.76 -5.83 12.25
N HIS A 38 7.58 -4.86 11.87
CA HIS A 38 7.26 -3.87 10.85
C HIS A 38 8.45 -3.64 9.89
N GLY A 39 8.16 -3.54 8.59
CA GLY A 39 9.16 -3.33 7.55
C GLY A 39 10.20 -4.45 7.56
N GLU A 40 11.48 -4.09 7.58
CA GLU A 40 12.60 -5.06 7.57
C GLU A 40 12.58 -6.03 8.76
N GLU A 41 12.06 -5.62 9.91
CA GLU A 41 11.92 -6.52 11.06
C GLU A 41 10.92 -7.65 10.78
N ALA A 42 9.87 -7.36 10.01
CA ALA A 42 8.89 -8.37 9.60
C ALA A 42 9.48 -9.35 8.58
N TRP A 43 10.26 -8.84 7.62
CA TRP A 43 10.98 -9.67 6.66
C TRP A 43 11.97 -10.60 7.35
N ARG A 44 12.79 -10.07 8.26
CA ARG A 44 13.75 -10.86 9.02
C ARG A 44 13.07 -11.91 9.88
N HIS A 45 11.96 -11.58 10.54
CA HIS A 45 11.21 -12.54 11.33
C HIS A 45 10.69 -13.68 10.45
N MET A 46 10.14 -13.37 9.27
CA MET A 46 9.69 -14.39 8.31
C MET A 46 10.83 -15.30 7.84
N GLU A 47 11.99 -14.74 7.52
CA GLU A 47 13.15 -15.51 7.07
C GLU A 47 13.69 -16.44 8.17
N GLN A 48 13.73 -15.95 9.42
CA GLN A 48 14.17 -16.74 10.58
C GLN A 48 13.24 -17.93 10.85
N GLU A 49 11.92 -17.70 10.84
CA GLU A 49 10.92 -18.75 11.06
C GLU A 49 10.86 -19.75 9.91
N ALA A 50 11.13 -19.30 8.67
CA ALA A 50 11.13 -20.15 7.48
C ALA A 50 12.33 -21.11 7.42
N GLY A 51 13.46 -20.74 8.03
CA GLY A 51 14.72 -21.48 7.96
C GLY A 51 15.42 -21.38 6.60
N GLU A 52 16.66 -21.88 6.52
CA GLU A 52 17.61 -21.62 5.42
C GLU A 52 17.10 -21.98 4.01
N VAL A 53 16.23 -22.99 3.88
CA VAL A 53 15.75 -23.45 2.58
C VAL A 53 14.58 -22.62 2.09
N VAL A 54 13.67 -22.23 2.98
CA VAL A 54 12.43 -21.53 2.62
C VAL A 54 12.67 -20.01 2.58
N SER A 55 13.66 -19.47 3.30
CA SER A 55 14.06 -18.07 3.19
C SER A 55 14.45 -17.68 1.75
N VAL A 56 15.16 -18.56 1.04
CA VAL A 56 15.51 -18.35 -0.38
C VAL A 56 14.27 -18.17 -1.26
N PHE A 57 13.16 -18.85 -0.94
CA PHE A 57 11.91 -18.68 -1.67
C PHE A 57 11.28 -17.31 -1.38
N ILE A 58 11.29 -16.88 -0.12
CA ILE A 58 10.79 -15.56 0.30
C ILE A 58 11.58 -14.46 -0.42
N GLU A 59 12.91 -14.53 -0.39
CA GLU A 59 13.80 -13.55 -1.03
C GLU A 59 13.63 -13.50 -2.55
N ARG A 60 13.48 -14.66 -3.21
CA ARG A 60 13.46 -14.72 -4.68
C ARG A 60 12.10 -14.45 -5.30
N TYR A 61 11.02 -14.79 -4.61
CA TYR A 61 9.69 -14.82 -5.21
C TYR A 61 8.66 -13.95 -4.49
N ILE A 62 8.80 -13.72 -3.19
CA ILE A 62 7.81 -12.94 -2.42
C ILE A 62 8.24 -11.48 -2.32
N LYS A 63 9.45 -11.20 -1.80
CA LYS A 63 9.94 -9.84 -1.57
C LYS A 63 9.94 -8.97 -2.85
N PRO A 64 10.44 -9.45 -4.00
CA PRO A 64 10.46 -8.66 -5.23
C PRO A 64 9.06 -8.37 -5.78
N ALA A 65 8.13 -9.33 -5.65
CA ALA A 65 6.77 -9.16 -6.17
C ALA A 65 5.99 -8.10 -5.36
N ILE A 66 6.19 -8.06 -4.05
CA ILE A 66 5.58 -7.05 -3.17
C ILE A 66 6.19 -5.68 -3.42
N GLN A 67 7.52 -5.58 -3.49
CA GLN A 67 8.21 -4.31 -3.78
C GLN A 67 7.84 -3.76 -5.16
N GLY A 68 7.72 -4.62 -6.18
CA GLY A 68 7.31 -4.20 -7.51
C GLY A 68 5.89 -3.63 -7.59
N ILE A 69 5.01 -3.93 -6.62
CA ILE A 69 3.68 -3.30 -6.53
C ILE A 69 3.80 -1.86 -6.01
N GLU A 70 4.72 -1.60 -5.09
CA GLU A 70 4.98 -0.24 -4.56
C GLU A 70 5.57 0.70 -5.62
N GLU A 71 6.31 0.15 -6.58
CA GLU A 71 6.90 0.90 -7.70
C GLU A 71 5.91 1.27 -8.82
N ILE A 72 4.65 0.83 -8.73
CA ILE A 72 3.63 1.22 -9.72
C ILE A 72 3.25 2.68 -9.49
N GLU A 73 3.87 3.57 -10.26
CA GLU A 73 3.37 4.94 -10.42
C GLU A 73 1.98 4.88 -11.09
N ILE A 74 0.94 5.06 -10.28
CA ILE A 74 -0.41 5.26 -10.79
C ILE A 74 -0.45 6.65 -11.42
N GLU A 75 -0.21 6.73 -12.72
CA GLU A 75 -0.51 7.94 -13.48
C GLU A 75 -2.02 8.19 -13.44
N TYR A 76 -2.42 9.18 -12.65
CA TYR A 76 -3.80 9.63 -12.66
C TYR A 76 -4.11 10.33 -13.98
N PRO A 77 -5.29 10.08 -14.59
CA PRO A 77 -5.69 10.82 -15.76
C PRO A 77 -5.69 12.32 -15.43
N LYS A 78 -5.14 13.13 -16.36
CA LYS A 78 -5.13 14.59 -16.20
C LYS A 78 -6.55 15.10 -15.97
N SER A 79 -6.68 16.06 -15.07
CA SER A 79 -7.94 16.76 -14.85
C SER A 79 -8.36 17.49 -16.11
N ILE A 80 -9.57 17.20 -16.59
CA ILE A 80 -10.19 17.92 -17.70
C ILE A 80 -11.25 18.85 -17.14
N ASN A 81 -11.17 20.12 -17.53
CA ASN A 81 -12.14 21.15 -17.23
C ASN A 81 -13.04 21.39 -18.43
N LEU A 82 -14.34 21.50 -18.17
CA LEU A 82 -15.34 21.89 -19.16
C LEU A 82 -15.92 23.24 -18.77
N ARG A 83 -15.83 24.22 -19.66
CA ARG A 83 -16.52 25.51 -19.53
C ARG A 83 -17.50 25.68 -20.68
N TRP A 84 -18.67 26.20 -20.36
CA TRP A 84 -19.75 26.40 -21.31
C TRP A 84 -20.29 27.82 -21.16
N SER A 85 -20.41 28.51 -22.29
CA SER A 85 -21.20 29.73 -22.45
C SER A 85 -22.17 29.58 -23.63
N ASP A 86 -23.05 30.57 -23.83
CA ASP A 86 -24.02 30.54 -24.93
C ASP A 86 -23.37 30.48 -26.32
N GLN A 87 -22.12 30.94 -26.43
CA GLN A 87 -21.39 31.05 -27.69
C GLN A 87 -20.25 30.04 -27.83
N VAL A 88 -19.79 29.44 -26.74
CA VAL A 88 -18.55 28.65 -26.73
C VAL A 88 -18.62 27.47 -25.75
N ILE A 89 -18.10 26.32 -26.18
CA ILE A 89 -17.65 25.26 -25.28
C ILE A 89 -16.12 25.28 -25.26
N GLU A 90 -15.52 25.31 -24.08
CA GLU A 90 -14.09 25.14 -23.89
C GLU A 90 -13.83 23.84 -23.11
N ILE A 91 -12.93 23.02 -23.64
CA ILE A 91 -12.41 21.81 -23.01
C ILE A 91 -10.93 22.06 -22.75
N SER A 92 -10.47 22.01 -21.50
CA SER A 92 -9.08 22.29 -21.16
C SER A 92 -8.49 21.32 -20.15
N ASP A 93 -7.19 21.09 -20.23
CA ASP A 93 -6.38 20.53 -19.16
C ASP A 93 -5.32 21.57 -18.72
N ASP A 94 -4.39 21.19 -17.84
CA ASP A 94 -3.34 22.11 -17.36
C ASP A 94 -2.34 22.55 -18.46
N SER A 95 -2.37 21.93 -19.63
CA SER A 95 -1.40 22.11 -20.73
C SER A 95 -2.01 22.59 -22.05
N SER A 96 -3.30 22.41 -22.26
CA SER A 96 -3.95 22.57 -23.56
C SER A 96 -5.42 22.99 -23.41
N SER A 97 -5.92 23.74 -24.39
CA SER A 97 -7.33 24.16 -24.46
C SER A 97 -7.85 23.97 -25.89
N TYR A 98 -9.08 23.45 -25.99
CA TYR A 98 -9.81 23.27 -27.22
C TYR A 98 -11.17 23.97 -27.14
N VAL A 99 -11.48 24.78 -28.15
CA VAL A 99 -12.63 25.69 -28.17
C VAL A 99 -13.55 25.33 -29.32
N ILE A 100 -14.82 25.09 -29.01
CA ILE A 100 -15.91 24.85 -29.97
C ILE A 100 -16.81 26.08 -29.96
N ASN A 101 -16.82 26.82 -31.07
CA ASN A 101 -17.75 27.93 -31.26
C ASN A 101 -19.14 27.40 -31.62
N ARG A 102 -20.14 27.90 -30.92
CA ARG A 102 -21.55 27.62 -31.17
C ARG A 102 -22.12 28.74 -32.02
N LEU A 103 -22.52 28.39 -33.24
CA LEU A 103 -23.25 29.26 -34.17
C LEU A 103 -24.69 29.44 -33.73
#